data_AF-A0A956CU24-F1
#
_entry.id   AF-A0A956CU24-F1
#
_cell.length_a   1.000
_cell.length_b   1.000
_cell.length_c   1.000
_cell.angle_alpha   90.00
_cell.angle_beta   90.00
_cell.angle_gamma   90.00
#
_symmetry.space_group_name_H-M   'P 1'
#
loop_
_entity.id
_entity.type
_entity.pdbx_description
1 polymer ?
#
loop_
_entity_poly.entity_id
_entity_poly.type
_entity_poly.pdbx_seq_one_letter_code
_entity_poly.pdbx_strand_id
1 'polypeptide(L)'
;MWPGHFLGDPSPQVGGSVIGGFRFDIFRLALNLGFTFREELESIRSQVGPEFTYGLAAAVRVHPVAEIVGEYSGVTSFGQRFDSEAPMGLRAAVLLHFGEISVHVGGSVGLAYGVGQEVFGLFGGMQFAPEPDRDTDRDGLNDSVDGCPGDAEDMDGWDDEDGCPEPDNDDDGVPDADDPCPDEAEDRDEFEDEDGCPEADNDGDGIADGYDSCPNTPEDMDGDRDTDGCPDTDADQDGLPDETDQCPQEAEDFDGFADEDGCPEEDYDGDGVPDVSDECPEEAEDADGFQDADGCPEEEGGRTRRHQRGR
;
A
#
# COMPACT_ATOMS: atom_id res chain seq x y z
N MET A 1 -59.39 -60.72 -15.23
CA MET A 1 -58.09 -60.08 -14.91
C MET A 1 -57.30 -59.98 -16.20
N TRP A 2 -57.25 -58.79 -16.80
CA TRP A 2 -56.33 -58.51 -17.91
C TRP A 2 -55.04 -57.93 -17.28
N PRO A 3 -53.86 -58.50 -17.57
CA PRO A 3 -52.60 -58.04 -16.99
C PRO A 3 -52.03 -56.87 -17.81
N GLY A 4 -51.47 -55.86 -17.13
CA GLY A 4 -50.31 -55.13 -17.67
C GLY A 4 -50.52 -53.87 -18.51
N HIS A 5 -51.67 -53.19 -18.48
CA HIS A 5 -51.75 -51.82 -19.01
C HIS A 5 -51.61 -50.80 -17.89
N PHE A 6 -50.48 -50.09 -17.86
CA PHE A 6 -50.44 -48.78 -17.22
C PHE A 6 -51.51 -47.90 -17.88
N LEU A 7 -52.41 -47.30 -17.09
CA LEU A 7 -53.24 -46.18 -17.55
C LEU A 7 -52.34 -44.93 -17.68
N GLY A 8 -51.42 -44.96 -18.62
CA GLY A 8 -50.70 -43.78 -19.07
C GLY A 8 -51.42 -43.19 -20.28
N ASP A 9 -51.51 -41.86 -20.34
CA ASP A 9 -51.95 -41.19 -21.56
C ASP A 9 -50.79 -41.16 -22.57
N PRO A 10 -50.92 -41.80 -23.76
CA PRO A 10 -49.89 -41.78 -24.79
C PRO A 10 -49.89 -40.49 -25.63
N SER A 11 -50.82 -39.56 -25.41
CA SER A 11 -50.93 -38.33 -26.17
C SER A 11 -49.77 -37.36 -25.87
N PRO A 12 -49.26 -36.65 -26.89
CA PRO A 12 -48.25 -35.62 -26.66
C PRO A 12 -48.84 -34.48 -25.82
N GLN A 13 -48.09 -34.06 -24.81
CA GLN A 13 -48.45 -32.95 -23.93
C GLN A 13 -47.46 -31.81 -24.14
N VAL A 14 -47.97 -30.59 -24.27
CA VAL A 14 -47.15 -29.37 -24.39
C VAL A 14 -47.59 -28.41 -23.30
N GLY A 15 -46.65 -27.92 -22.51
CA GLY A 15 -46.97 -26.96 -21.47
C GLY A 15 -45.90 -25.88 -21.32
N GLY A 16 -46.24 -24.85 -20.56
CA GLY A 16 -45.35 -23.77 -20.19
C GLY A 16 -45.76 -23.18 -18.84
N SER A 17 -44.81 -22.56 -18.16
CA SER A 17 -45.07 -21.85 -16.90
C SER A 17 -44.33 -20.52 -16.85
N VAL A 18 -44.97 -19.52 -16.26
CA VAL A 18 -44.38 -18.23 -15.93
C VAL A 18 -44.31 -18.15 -14.41
N ILE A 19 -43.10 -17.91 -13.89
CA ILE A 19 -42.85 -17.74 -12.46
C ILE A 19 -42.37 -16.31 -12.25
N GLY A 20 -43.05 -15.58 -11.36
CA GLY A 20 -42.68 -14.24 -10.93
C GLY A 20 -42.41 -14.23 -9.42
N GLY A 21 -41.33 -13.58 -9.00
CA GLY A 21 -40.95 -13.49 -7.60
C GLY A 21 -40.69 -12.05 -7.18
N PHE A 22 -41.09 -11.70 -5.96
CA PHE A 22 -40.83 -10.41 -5.33
C PHE A 22 -40.14 -10.64 -3.99
N ARG A 23 -39.01 -9.99 -3.77
CA ARG A 23 -38.27 -10.03 -2.50
C ARG A 23 -38.37 -8.66 -1.84
N PHE A 24 -38.91 -8.65 -0.63
CA PHE A 24 -38.80 -7.58 0.35
C PHE A 24 -37.81 -8.03 1.44
N ASP A 25 -37.51 -7.15 2.40
CA ASP A 25 -36.54 -7.42 3.48
C ASP A 25 -36.76 -8.78 4.17
N ILE A 26 -37.87 -8.93 4.90
CA ILE A 26 -38.20 -10.19 5.60
C ILE A 26 -39.24 -11.06 4.88
N PHE A 27 -39.84 -10.58 3.78
CA PHE A 27 -40.92 -11.27 3.06
C PHE A 27 -40.55 -11.60 1.62
N ARG A 28 -40.90 -12.80 1.17
CA ARG A 28 -40.81 -13.20 -0.24
C ARG A 28 -42.17 -13.66 -0.74
N LEU A 29 -42.54 -13.24 -1.94
CA LEU A 29 -43.76 -13.67 -2.61
C LEU A 29 -43.38 -14.28 -3.96
N ALA A 30 -44.01 -15.39 -4.32
CA ALA A 30 -43.85 -15.99 -5.64
C ALA A 30 -45.21 -16.38 -6.22
N LEU A 31 -45.39 -16.15 -7.51
CA LEU A 31 -46.54 -16.57 -8.30
C LEU A 31 -46.04 -17.48 -9.42
N ASN A 32 -46.64 -18.65 -9.55
CA ASN A 32 -46.41 -19.59 -10.64
C ASN A 32 -47.72 -19.79 -11.39
N LEU A 33 -47.76 -19.45 -12.68
CA LEU A 33 -48.91 -19.68 -13.55
C LEU A 33 -48.45 -20.56 -14.71
N GLY A 34 -49.07 -21.71 -14.89
CA GLY A 34 -48.75 -22.63 -15.96
C GLY A 34 -49.96 -23.08 -16.75
N PHE A 35 -49.70 -23.61 -17.93
CA PHE A 35 -50.71 -24.23 -18.78
C PHE A 35 -50.14 -25.51 -19.38
N THR A 36 -51.01 -26.50 -19.57
CA THR A 36 -50.69 -27.76 -20.24
C THR A 36 -51.79 -28.06 -21.23
N PHE A 37 -51.42 -28.21 -22.50
CA PHE A 37 -52.29 -28.66 -23.58
C PHE A 37 -52.06 -30.15 -23.83
N ARG A 38 -53.16 -30.90 -23.89
CA ARG A 38 -53.22 -32.32 -24.21
C ARG A 38 -54.54 -32.66 -24.90
N GLU A 39 -54.59 -33.79 -25.60
CA GLU A 39 -55.84 -34.27 -26.19
C GLU A 39 -56.82 -34.69 -25.09
N GLU A 40 -58.11 -34.40 -25.30
CA GLU A 40 -59.16 -34.73 -24.34
C GLU A 40 -59.40 -36.25 -24.33
N LEU A 41 -59.20 -36.87 -23.18
CA LEU A 41 -59.44 -38.31 -22.99
C LEU A 41 -60.49 -38.55 -21.90
N GLU A 42 -61.48 -39.36 -22.25
CA GLU A 42 -62.45 -39.89 -21.29
C GLU A 42 -61.87 -41.14 -20.61
N SER A 43 -61.50 -41.03 -19.34
CA SER A 43 -61.04 -42.16 -18.54
C SER A 43 -62.04 -42.49 -17.45
N ILE A 44 -62.83 -43.56 -17.65
CA ILE A 44 -63.77 -44.32 -16.78
C ILE A 44 -64.75 -43.53 -15.85
N ARG A 45 -64.49 -42.25 -15.54
CA ARG A 45 -65.27 -41.32 -14.71
C ARG A 45 -64.77 -39.86 -14.72
N SER A 46 -63.66 -39.53 -15.39
CA SER A 46 -63.11 -38.17 -15.45
C SER A 46 -62.65 -37.80 -16.87
N GLN A 47 -62.90 -36.55 -17.26
CA GLN A 47 -62.42 -35.95 -18.52
C GLN A 47 -61.10 -35.24 -18.22
N VAL A 48 -60.02 -35.71 -18.87
CA VAL A 48 -58.69 -35.11 -18.71
C VAL A 48 -58.35 -34.39 -20.01
N GLY A 49 -58.15 -33.08 -19.95
CA GLY A 49 -57.96 -32.20 -21.10
C GLY A 49 -56.98 -31.07 -20.81
N PRO A 50 -57.04 -29.93 -21.52
CA PRO A 50 -56.17 -28.79 -21.24
C PRO A 50 -56.38 -28.25 -19.83
N GLU A 51 -55.27 -27.94 -19.15
CA GLU A 51 -55.22 -27.57 -17.74
C GLU A 51 -54.44 -26.27 -17.53
N PHE A 52 -54.91 -25.46 -16.58
CA PHE A 52 -54.21 -24.30 -16.05
C PHE A 52 -53.76 -24.62 -14.62
N THR A 53 -52.49 -24.43 -14.35
CA THR A 53 -51.90 -24.59 -13.03
C THR A 53 -51.61 -23.22 -12.43
N TYR A 54 -51.83 -23.08 -11.12
CA TYR A 54 -51.50 -21.86 -10.41
C TYR A 54 -50.88 -22.21 -9.05
N GLY A 55 -49.96 -21.36 -8.61
CA GLY A 55 -49.29 -21.47 -7.32
C GLY A 55 -48.99 -20.09 -6.78
N LEU A 56 -49.33 -19.85 -5.51
CA LEU A 56 -48.97 -18.65 -4.77
C LEU A 56 -48.17 -19.09 -3.54
N ALA A 57 -46.94 -18.61 -3.43
CA ALA A 57 -46.10 -18.85 -2.27
C ALA A 57 -45.79 -17.54 -1.54
N ALA A 58 -45.74 -17.63 -0.22
CA ALA A 58 -45.25 -16.58 0.66
C ALA A 58 -44.24 -17.18 1.64
N ALA A 59 -43.10 -16.51 1.79
CA ALA A 59 -42.10 -16.86 2.79
C ALA A 59 -41.82 -15.67 3.71
N VAL A 60 -41.63 -15.95 5.00
CA VAL A 60 -41.28 -14.95 6.01
C VAL A 60 -40.07 -15.40 6.80
N ARG A 61 -39.04 -14.57 6.84
CA ARG A 61 -37.86 -14.76 7.68
C ARG A 61 -38.23 -14.38 9.11
N VAL A 62 -38.36 -15.38 9.99
CA VAL A 62 -38.71 -15.18 11.40
C VAL A 62 -37.47 -15.08 12.30
N HIS A 63 -36.33 -15.56 11.81
CA HIS A 63 -35.02 -15.53 12.49
C HIS A 63 -33.91 -15.54 11.42
N PRO A 64 -32.67 -15.06 11.69
CA PRO A 64 -31.57 -15.12 10.73
C PRO A 64 -31.32 -16.51 10.11
N VAL A 65 -31.58 -17.57 10.86
CA VAL A 65 -31.43 -18.96 10.40
C VAL A 65 -32.74 -19.67 10.10
N ALA A 66 -33.90 -19.04 10.25
CA ALA A 66 -35.19 -19.70 10.09
C ALA A 66 -36.19 -18.90 9.25
N GLU A 67 -36.75 -19.56 8.25
CA GLU A 67 -37.80 -19.04 7.38
C GLU A 67 -39.01 -19.97 7.39
N ILE A 68 -40.21 -19.39 7.40
CA ILE A 68 -41.46 -20.13 7.24
C ILE A 68 -41.98 -19.86 5.84
N VAL A 69 -42.23 -20.92 5.07
CA VAL A 69 -42.84 -20.84 3.75
C VAL A 69 -44.21 -21.48 3.76
N GLY A 70 -45.16 -20.85 3.08
CA GLY A 70 -46.45 -21.40 2.74
C GLY A 70 -46.68 -21.31 1.24
N GLU A 71 -47.20 -22.37 0.64
CA GLU A 71 -47.58 -22.42 -0.77
C GLU A 71 -49.02 -22.91 -0.89
N TYR A 72 -49.82 -22.18 -1.64
CA TYR A 72 -51.12 -22.63 -2.10
C TYR A 72 -51.03 -22.90 -3.59
N SER A 73 -51.35 -24.11 -4.04
CA SER A 73 -51.31 -24.46 -5.45
C SER A 73 -52.49 -25.32 -5.87
N GLY A 74 -52.82 -25.27 -7.15
CA GLY A 74 -53.94 -26.02 -7.70
C GLY A 74 -53.97 -26.05 -9.21
N VAL A 75 -54.92 -26.81 -9.72
CA VAL A 75 -55.13 -27.03 -11.16
C VAL A 75 -56.60 -26.81 -11.50
N THR A 76 -56.87 -26.26 -12.67
CA THR A 76 -58.23 -26.11 -13.22
C THR A 76 -58.27 -26.44 -14.70
N SER A 77 -59.33 -27.09 -15.17
CA SER A 77 -59.50 -27.47 -16.59
C SER A 77 -60.11 -26.34 -17.41
N PHE A 78 -59.75 -26.21 -18.70
CA PHE A 78 -60.34 -25.21 -19.61
C PHE A 78 -61.75 -25.60 -20.16
N GLY A 79 -62.23 -26.82 -19.90
CA GLY A 79 -63.49 -27.37 -20.45
C GLY A 79 -64.77 -26.99 -19.68
N GLN A 80 -65.85 -26.69 -20.42
CA GLN A 80 -67.15 -26.27 -19.89
C GLN A 80 -67.91 -27.41 -19.18
N ARG A 81 -67.75 -27.57 -17.87
CA ARG A 81 -68.79 -28.05 -16.94
C ARG A 81 -68.31 -27.94 -15.49
N PHE A 82 -69.20 -27.56 -14.58
CA PHE A 82 -68.99 -27.49 -13.13
C PHE A 82 -68.75 -28.88 -12.45
N ASP A 83 -68.39 -29.91 -13.23
CA ASP A 83 -68.06 -31.26 -12.76
C ASP A 83 -66.54 -31.53 -12.81
N SER A 84 -65.73 -30.57 -13.26
CA SER A 84 -64.28 -30.70 -13.31
C SER A 84 -63.68 -30.68 -11.89
N GLU A 85 -63.00 -31.76 -11.53
CA GLU A 85 -62.18 -31.85 -10.33
C GLU A 85 -61.09 -30.76 -10.38
N ALA A 86 -61.09 -29.85 -9.41
CA ALA A 86 -60.11 -28.77 -9.29
C ALA A 86 -59.23 -29.03 -8.06
N PRO A 87 -58.26 -29.95 -8.16
CA PRO A 87 -57.41 -30.27 -7.02
C PRO A 87 -56.64 -29.02 -6.61
N MET A 88 -56.74 -28.68 -5.35
CA MET A 88 -56.00 -27.60 -4.70
C MET A 88 -55.45 -28.09 -3.37
N GLY A 89 -54.30 -27.55 -2.98
CA GLY A 89 -53.60 -27.93 -1.78
C GLY A 89 -52.85 -26.77 -1.16
N LEU A 90 -52.56 -26.93 0.13
CA LEU A 90 -51.70 -26.05 0.89
C LEU A 90 -50.48 -26.84 1.34
N ARG A 91 -49.30 -26.25 1.20
CA ARG A 91 -48.04 -26.74 1.75
C ARG A 91 -47.48 -25.69 2.70
N ALA A 92 -46.88 -26.14 3.79
CA ALA A 92 -46.15 -25.26 4.68
C ALA A 92 -44.89 -25.97 5.18
N ALA A 93 -43.78 -25.23 5.26
CA ALA A 93 -42.52 -25.76 5.77
C ALA A 93 -41.75 -24.71 6.56
N VAL A 94 -40.90 -25.19 7.46
CA VAL A 94 -39.84 -24.39 8.08
C VAL A 94 -38.54 -24.75 7.38
N LEU A 95 -37.82 -23.72 6.92
CA LEU A 95 -36.49 -23.81 6.33
C LEU A 95 -35.49 -23.29 7.35
N LEU A 96 -34.45 -24.09 7.63
CA LEU A 96 -33.36 -23.76 8.53
C LEU A 96 -32.08 -23.64 7.72
N HIS A 97 -31.38 -22.51 7.84
CA HIS A 97 -30.15 -22.21 7.11
C HIS A 97 -28.92 -22.30 8.03
N PHE A 98 -27.94 -23.11 7.65
CA PHE A 98 -26.69 -23.36 8.36
C PHE A 98 -25.50 -23.18 7.39
N GLY A 99 -25.21 -21.94 7.01
CA GLY A 99 -24.24 -21.64 5.96
C GLY A 99 -24.68 -22.24 4.62
N GLU A 100 -23.84 -23.10 4.04
CA GLU A 100 -24.07 -23.79 2.77
C GLU A 100 -25.15 -24.89 2.83
N ILE A 101 -25.56 -25.31 4.03
CA ILE A 101 -26.56 -26.37 4.22
C ILE A 101 -27.89 -25.75 4.65
N SER A 102 -28.96 -26.08 3.95
CA SER A 102 -30.33 -25.75 4.33
C SER A 102 -31.16 -27.01 4.56
N VAL A 103 -31.89 -27.08 5.67
CA VAL A 103 -32.79 -28.20 6.01
C VAL A 103 -34.23 -27.70 6.00
N HIS A 104 -35.15 -28.44 5.41
CA HIS A 104 -36.57 -28.11 5.45
C HIS A 104 -37.40 -29.27 5.98
N VAL A 105 -38.42 -28.95 6.76
CA VAL A 105 -39.43 -29.90 7.23
C VAL A 105 -40.79 -29.24 7.11
N GLY A 106 -41.75 -29.96 6.55
CA GLY A 106 -43.07 -29.43 6.28
C GLY A 106 -44.14 -30.49 6.12
N GLY A 107 -45.34 -30.00 5.88
CA GLY A 107 -46.50 -30.81 5.62
C GLY A 107 -47.38 -30.18 4.55
N SER A 108 -48.25 -31.01 4.01
CA SER A 108 -49.18 -30.65 2.95
C SER A 108 -50.57 -31.20 3.27
N VAL A 109 -51.59 -30.50 2.77
CA VAL A 109 -52.99 -30.92 2.88
C VAL A 109 -53.73 -30.54 1.62
N GLY A 110 -54.58 -31.44 1.15
CA GLY A 110 -55.49 -31.17 0.05
C GLY A 110 -56.76 -30.46 0.52
N LEU A 111 -57.18 -29.44 -0.23
CA LEU A 111 -58.35 -28.62 0.09
C LEU A 111 -59.60 -28.94 -0.76
N ALA A 112 -59.44 -29.56 -1.93
CA ALA A 112 -60.56 -30.07 -2.74
C ALA A 112 -60.26 -31.39 -3.45
N TYR A 113 -61.27 -32.26 -3.47
CA TYR A 113 -61.19 -33.59 -4.06
C TYR A 113 -60.94 -33.55 -5.58
N GLY A 114 -59.99 -34.36 -6.02
CA GLY A 114 -59.73 -34.62 -7.42
C GLY A 114 -58.78 -35.82 -7.60
N VAL A 115 -58.78 -36.41 -8.79
CA VAL A 115 -57.84 -37.47 -9.15
C VAL A 115 -56.41 -36.94 -9.02
N GLY A 116 -55.59 -37.64 -8.23
CA GLY A 116 -54.20 -37.24 -7.97
C GLY A 116 -54.01 -36.20 -6.86
N GLN A 117 -55.09 -35.76 -6.20
CA GLN A 117 -54.99 -34.85 -5.04
C GLN A 117 -54.40 -35.59 -3.82
N GLU A 118 -53.41 -34.97 -3.20
CA GLU A 118 -52.90 -35.38 -1.88
C GLU A 118 -53.92 -35.08 -0.78
N VAL A 119 -54.24 -36.06 0.08
CA VAL A 119 -55.11 -35.83 1.25
C VAL A 119 -54.33 -35.10 2.35
N PHE A 120 -53.18 -35.66 2.73
CA PHE A 120 -52.17 -35.01 3.56
C PHE A 120 -50.80 -35.63 3.28
N GLY A 121 -49.73 -34.90 3.58
CA GLY A 121 -48.37 -35.40 3.49
C GLY A 121 -47.43 -34.73 4.48
N LEU A 122 -46.30 -35.40 4.69
CA LEU A 122 -45.16 -34.88 5.43
C LEU A 122 -43.94 -35.00 4.52
N PHE A 123 -43.13 -33.95 4.49
CA PHE A 123 -41.92 -33.91 3.69
C PHE A 123 -40.78 -33.29 4.48
N GLY A 124 -39.57 -33.68 4.14
CA GLY A 124 -38.37 -33.06 4.65
C GLY A 124 -37.18 -33.39 3.77
N GLY A 125 -36.19 -32.51 3.80
CA GLY A 125 -35.01 -32.63 2.96
C GLY A 125 -33.89 -31.72 3.40
N MET A 126 -32.72 -31.96 2.81
CA MET A 126 -31.52 -31.16 2.98
C MET A 126 -31.07 -30.70 1.60
N GLN A 127 -30.62 -29.46 1.51
CA GLN A 127 -30.01 -28.86 0.35
C GLN A 127 -28.61 -28.38 0.73
N PHE A 128 -27.62 -28.74 -0.07
CA PHE A 128 -26.28 -28.18 0.00
C PHE A 128 -26.09 -27.25 -1.20
N ALA A 129 -25.77 -26.00 -0.93
CA ALA A 129 -25.56 -24.94 -1.91
C ALA A 129 -24.32 -24.14 -1.47
N PRO A 130 -23.11 -24.58 -1.86
CA PRO A 130 -21.88 -23.84 -1.58
C PRO A 130 -21.92 -22.50 -2.31
N GLU A 131 -21.43 -21.45 -1.67
CA GLU A 131 -21.17 -20.19 -2.36
C GLU A 131 -19.95 -20.42 -3.27
N PRO A 132 -20.04 -20.17 -4.58
CA PRO A 132 -18.88 -20.34 -5.44
C PRO A 132 -17.78 -19.39 -4.98
N ASP A 133 -16.55 -19.90 -4.88
CA ASP A 133 -15.34 -19.10 -4.72
C ASP A 133 -15.36 -18.01 -5.78
N ARG A 134 -15.63 -16.79 -5.33
CA ARG A 134 -15.77 -15.61 -6.18
C ARG A 134 -14.45 -14.87 -6.11
N ASP A 135 -13.97 -14.53 -7.28
CA ASP A 135 -12.73 -13.82 -7.55
C ASP A 135 -13.13 -12.78 -8.61
N THR A 136 -13.20 -11.52 -8.18
CA THR A 136 -13.89 -10.44 -8.90
C THR A 136 -13.01 -9.77 -9.94
N ASP A 137 -11.74 -9.55 -9.64
CA ASP A 137 -10.69 -8.96 -10.49
C ASP A 137 -9.84 -10.00 -11.22
N ARG A 138 -9.84 -11.26 -10.75
CA ARG A 138 -9.15 -12.41 -11.36
C ARG A 138 -7.64 -12.41 -11.20
N ASP A 139 -7.18 -11.92 -10.07
CA ASP A 139 -5.77 -12.01 -9.64
C ASP A 139 -5.39 -13.42 -9.14
N GLY A 140 -6.38 -14.24 -8.76
CA GLY A 140 -6.19 -15.61 -8.26
C GLY A 140 -6.42 -15.77 -6.76
N LEU A 141 -6.76 -14.69 -6.05
CA LEU A 141 -7.29 -14.70 -4.71
C LEU A 141 -8.81 -14.66 -4.73
N ASN A 142 -9.44 -15.27 -3.72
CA ASN A 142 -10.89 -15.20 -3.61
C ASN A 142 -11.26 -13.91 -2.85
N ASP A 143 -12.37 -13.26 -3.22
CA ASP A 143 -12.93 -12.03 -2.60
C ASP A 143 -12.96 -12.07 -1.05
N SER A 144 -12.96 -13.27 -0.45
CA SER A 144 -13.00 -13.46 1.02
C SER A 144 -11.65 -13.36 1.73
N VAL A 145 -10.55 -13.49 0.99
CA VAL A 145 -9.17 -13.47 1.51
C VAL A 145 -8.32 -12.37 0.87
N ASP A 146 -8.78 -11.84 -0.26
CA ASP A 146 -8.24 -10.72 -0.99
C ASP A 146 -8.49 -9.38 -0.27
N GLY A 147 -7.43 -8.59 -0.10
CA GLY A 147 -7.43 -7.27 0.53
C GLY A 147 -8.10 -6.20 -0.33
N CYS A 148 -8.02 -6.35 -1.66
CA CYS A 148 -8.55 -5.45 -2.66
C CYS A 148 -9.41 -6.16 -3.73
N PRO A 149 -10.60 -6.72 -3.39
CA PRO A 149 -11.41 -7.56 -4.29
C PRO A 149 -12.01 -6.92 -5.55
N GLY A 150 -11.56 -5.74 -5.95
CA GLY A 150 -11.97 -5.09 -7.19
C GLY A 150 -10.79 -4.66 -8.06
N ASP A 151 -9.56 -4.76 -7.56
CA ASP A 151 -8.35 -4.23 -8.16
C ASP A 151 -7.34 -5.38 -8.18
N ALA A 152 -6.97 -5.83 -9.37
CA ALA A 152 -6.08 -6.98 -9.50
C ALA A 152 -4.67 -6.61 -9.08
N GLU A 153 -4.05 -7.50 -8.30
CA GLU A 153 -2.62 -7.54 -8.02
C GLU A 153 -1.76 -7.38 -9.30
N ASP A 154 -0.66 -6.63 -9.23
CA ASP A 154 0.23 -6.38 -10.37
C ASP A 154 1.48 -7.28 -10.42
N MET A 155 1.71 -8.06 -9.35
CA MET A 155 2.62 -9.22 -9.30
C MET A 155 4.07 -8.86 -9.67
N ASP A 156 4.60 -7.79 -9.08
CA ASP A 156 5.95 -7.31 -9.31
C ASP A 156 6.98 -7.89 -8.31
N GLY A 157 6.51 -8.56 -7.25
CA GLY A 157 7.33 -9.17 -6.21
C GLY A 157 7.36 -8.41 -4.89
N TRP A 158 6.68 -7.26 -4.81
CA TRP A 158 6.41 -6.51 -3.59
C TRP A 158 5.00 -6.83 -3.10
N ASP A 159 4.85 -7.13 -1.81
CA ASP A 159 3.61 -7.51 -1.09
C ASP A 159 2.50 -8.33 -1.81
N ASP A 160 2.82 -9.08 -2.88
CA ASP A 160 1.94 -9.89 -3.77
C ASP A 160 0.88 -10.81 -3.07
N GLU A 161 0.98 -10.99 -1.76
CA GLU A 161 0.28 -12.00 -0.99
C GLU A 161 -1.05 -11.52 -0.42
N ASP A 162 -1.29 -10.22 -0.40
CA ASP A 162 -2.51 -9.61 0.12
C ASP A 162 -3.58 -9.34 -0.95
N GLY A 163 -3.20 -9.30 -2.24
CA GLY A 163 -4.09 -9.10 -3.38
C GLY A 163 -4.38 -7.64 -3.71
N CYS A 164 -3.60 -6.72 -3.17
CA CYS A 164 -3.68 -5.30 -3.46
C CYS A 164 -2.53 -4.86 -4.36
N PRO A 165 -2.80 -4.22 -5.51
CA PRO A 165 -1.71 -3.63 -6.28
C PRO A 165 -1.13 -2.42 -5.53
N GLU A 166 0.19 -2.37 -5.40
CA GLU A 166 0.97 -1.22 -4.94
C GLU A 166 1.50 -0.43 -6.14
N PRO A 167 1.02 0.81 -6.40
CA PRO A 167 1.52 1.60 -7.53
C PRO A 167 2.82 2.40 -7.24
N ASP A 168 3.31 2.32 -6.01
CA ASP A 168 4.42 3.06 -5.39
C ASP A 168 4.82 2.23 -4.15
N ASN A 169 5.79 1.34 -4.34
CA ASN A 169 6.11 0.26 -3.39
C ASN A 169 6.76 0.78 -2.10
N ASP A 170 7.58 1.82 -2.19
CA ASP A 170 8.31 2.40 -1.05
C ASP A 170 7.66 3.66 -0.44
N ASP A 171 6.52 4.10 -1.00
CA ASP A 171 5.68 5.21 -0.55
C ASP A 171 6.41 6.58 -0.58
N ASP A 172 7.39 6.76 -1.46
CA ASP A 172 8.16 8.01 -1.54
C ASP A 172 7.46 9.13 -2.34
N GLY A 173 6.45 8.76 -3.15
CA GLY A 173 5.64 9.63 -3.98
C GLY A 173 5.94 9.57 -5.48
N VAL A 174 6.91 8.77 -5.91
CA VAL A 174 7.22 8.47 -7.31
C VAL A 174 6.64 7.07 -7.65
N PRO A 175 5.75 6.96 -8.65
CA PRO A 175 5.19 5.64 -8.99
C PRO A 175 6.25 4.70 -9.56
N ASP A 176 6.17 3.39 -9.28
CA ASP A 176 7.20 2.39 -9.67
C ASP A 176 7.51 2.36 -11.17
N ALA A 177 6.54 2.75 -12.00
CA ALA A 177 6.70 2.82 -13.45
C ALA A 177 7.64 3.95 -13.92
N ASP A 178 7.76 4.99 -13.11
CA ASP A 178 8.59 6.17 -13.32
C ASP A 178 9.81 6.20 -12.37
N ASP A 179 9.85 5.32 -11.37
CA ASP A 179 10.91 5.19 -10.35
C ASP A 179 12.07 4.26 -10.81
N PRO A 180 13.34 4.72 -10.81
CA PRO A 180 14.50 3.86 -11.07
C PRO A 180 14.87 2.91 -9.91
N CYS A 181 14.43 3.21 -8.68
CA CYS A 181 14.70 2.54 -7.42
C CYS A 181 13.41 2.17 -6.65
N PRO A 182 12.44 1.45 -7.26
CA PRO A 182 11.07 1.30 -6.75
C PRO A 182 10.93 0.63 -5.36
N ASP A 183 11.99 0.03 -4.82
CA ASP A 183 11.97 -0.63 -3.51
C ASP A 183 12.75 0.16 -2.43
N GLU A 184 13.30 1.32 -2.78
CA GLU A 184 14.21 2.13 -1.95
C GLU A 184 13.79 3.60 -1.95
N ALA A 185 13.06 4.01 -0.92
CA ALA A 185 12.53 5.36 -0.84
C ALA A 185 13.61 6.45 -0.87
N GLU A 186 13.36 7.48 -1.67
CA GLU A 186 14.06 8.76 -1.76
C GLU A 186 14.43 9.37 -0.38
N ASP A 187 15.65 9.90 -0.26
CA ASP A 187 16.17 10.46 0.99
C ASP A 187 16.12 11.98 1.15
N ARG A 188 15.47 12.74 0.27
CA ARG A 188 14.97 14.11 0.53
C ARG A 188 15.94 15.03 1.30
N ASP A 189 17.16 15.17 0.81
CA ASP A 189 18.23 15.93 1.44
C ASP A 189 18.60 17.23 0.68
N GLU A 190 17.78 17.62 -0.30
CA GLU A 190 17.95 18.75 -1.23
C GLU A 190 18.88 18.47 -2.42
N PHE A 191 19.35 17.23 -2.56
CA PHE A 191 20.04 16.70 -3.75
C PHE A 191 19.12 15.71 -4.48
N GLU A 192 19.01 15.86 -5.80
CA GLU A 192 18.23 15.01 -6.73
C GLU A 192 16.83 14.45 -6.32
N ASP A 193 16.17 15.00 -5.26
CA ASP A 193 14.89 14.61 -4.62
C ASP A 193 13.63 14.32 -5.50
N GLU A 194 13.71 14.50 -6.83
CA GLU A 194 12.59 14.35 -7.76
C GLU A 194 12.60 13.03 -8.53
N ASP A 195 13.64 12.19 -8.41
CA ASP A 195 13.80 10.99 -9.22
C ASP A 195 13.40 9.67 -8.54
N GLY A 196 13.25 9.66 -7.21
CA GLY A 196 12.77 8.51 -6.44
C GLY A 196 13.89 7.60 -5.91
N CYS A 197 15.15 8.00 -6.07
CA CYS A 197 16.30 7.19 -5.68
C CYS A 197 17.08 7.87 -4.56
N PRO A 198 17.33 7.19 -3.43
CA PRO A 198 18.21 7.75 -2.42
C PRO A 198 19.66 7.77 -2.91
N GLU A 199 20.30 8.91 -2.74
CA GLU A 199 21.73 9.05 -2.96
C GLU A 199 22.52 8.74 -1.68
N ALA A 200 23.65 8.04 -1.83
CA ALA A 200 24.49 7.69 -0.68
C ALA A 200 25.74 8.57 -0.55
N ASP A 201 26.06 9.32 -1.61
CA ASP A 201 27.26 10.14 -1.81
C ASP A 201 26.93 11.13 -2.95
N ASN A 202 26.35 12.27 -2.57
CA ASN A 202 25.78 13.25 -3.48
C ASN A 202 26.83 13.92 -4.39
N ASP A 203 28.02 14.19 -3.86
CA ASP A 203 29.06 14.88 -4.62
C ASP A 203 30.09 13.95 -5.28
N GLY A 204 30.05 12.65 -4.92
CA GLY A 204 30.78 11.59 -5.56
C GLY A 204 32.26 11.56 -5.22
N ASP A 205 32.66 12.11 -4.08
CA ASP A 205 34.05 12.09 -3.60
C ASP A 205 34.46 10.75 -2.97
N GLY A 206 33.49 9.89 -2.67
CA GLY A 206 33.66 8.56 -2.08
C GLY A 206 33.43 8.49 -0.57
N ILE A 207 33.04 9.59 0.08
CA ILE A 207 32.58 9.67 1.45
C ILE A 207 31.05 9.73 1.43
N ALA A 208 30.39 8.86 2.20
CA ALA A 208 28.93 8.85 2.19
C ALA A 208 28.37 10.04 2.96
N ASP A 209 27.24 10.62 2.52
CA ASP A 209 26.68 11.88 3.03
C ASP A 209 26.50 11.89 4.56
N GLY A 210 26.15 10.74 5.15
CA GLY A 210 26.02 10.59 6.61
C GLY A 210 27.33 10.73 7.41
N TYR A 211 28.48 10.72 6.74
CA TYR A 211 29.82 10.93 7.29
C TYR A 211 30.52 12.16 6.70
N ASP A 212 29.90 12.81 5.73
CA ASP A 212 30.43 13.96 5.01
C ASP A 212 30.01 15.27 5.70
N SER A 213 30.97 16.16 5.95
CA SER A 213 30.71 17.49 6.53
C SER A 213 30.28 18.51 5.47
N CYS A 214 30.58 18.25 4.20
CA CYS A 214 30.21 19.03 3.03
C CYS A 214 29.56 18.14 1.94
N PRO A 215 28.40 17.48 2.19
CA PRO A 215 27.80 16.47 1.29
C PRO A 215 27.54 16.90 -0.17
N ASN A 216 27.63 18.19 -0.48
CA ASN A 216 27.34 18.74 -1.79
C ASN A 216 28.59 19.39 -2.43
N THR A 217 29.78 19.17 -1.89
CA THR A 217 31.02 19.82 -2.31
C THR A 217 32.18 18.85 -2.17
N PRO A 218 32.68 18.30 -3.29
CA PRO A 218 33.64 17.20 -3.25
C PRO A 218 34.94 17.56 -2.54
N GLU A 219 35.47 16.62 -1.75
CA GLU A 219 36.83 16.61 -1.24
C GLU A 219 37.89 16.69 -2.37
N ASP A 220 39.01 17.39 -2.12
CA ASP A 220 40.10 17.56 -3.09
C ASP A 220 41.27 16.57 -2.95
N MET A 221 41.27 15.78 -1.87
CA MET A 221 42.17 14.64 -1.61
C MET A 221 43.66 15.05 -1.69
N ASP A 222 44.01 16.16 -1.06
CA ASP A 222 45.35 16.75 -1.11
C ASP A 222 46.31 16.24 -0.01
N GLY A 223 45.78 15.53 1.00
CA GLY A 223 46.52 14.98 2.12
C GLY A 223 46.38 15.74 3.44
N ASP A 224 45.74 16.92 3.44
CA ASP A 224 45.11 17.49 4.63
C ASP A 224 43.69 16.91 4.76
N ARG A 225 43.24 16.70 6.00
CA ARG A 225 41.91 16.21 6.47
C ARG A 225 40.95 15.46 5.50
N ASP A 226 41.47 14.65 4.55
CA ASP A 226 40.77 13.90 3.46
C ASP A 226 39.62 12.94 3.89
N THR A 227 39.28 12.89 5.16
CA THR A 227 38.25 12.01 5.74
C THR A 227 37.03 12.76 6.26
N ASP A 228 37.02 14.10 6.20
CA ASP A 228 35.88 14.90 6.64
C ASP A 228 34.92 15.31 5.51
N GLY A 229 35.32 15.12 4.25
CA GLY A 229 34.49 15.33 3.05
C GLY A 229 34.43 16.79 2.60
N CYS A 230 35.26 17.66 3.18
CA CYS A 230 35.28 19.06 2.84
C CYS A 230 36.62 19.44 2.20
N PRO A 231 36.64 20.14 1.05
CA PRO A 231 37.89 20.59 0.46
C PRO A 231 38.66 21.52 1.41
N ASP A 232 39.94 21.21 1.60
CA ASP A 232 40.85 21.95 2.49
C ASP A 232 41.47 23.15 1.78
N THR A 233 40.76 24.27 1.76
CA THR A 233 41.24 25.49 1.08
C THR A 233 42.12 26.41 1.94
N ASP A 234 42.33 26.07 3.21
CA ASP A 234 43.08 26.82 4.24
C ASP A 234 43.65 25.79 5.24
N ALA A 235 44.81 25.23 4.92
CA ALA A 235 45.33 24.04 5.58
C ALA A 235 45.87 24.30 7.00
N ASP A 236 46.36 25.50 7.30
CA ASP A 236 46.83 25.88 8.64
C ASP A 236 45.80 26.66 9.48
N GLN A 237 44.66 27.02 8.87
CA GLN A 237 43.48 27.60 9.51
C GLN A 237 43.73 29.00 10.09
N ASP A 238 44.58 29.79 9.44
CA ASP A 238 44.81 31.18 9.81
C ASP A 238 43.77 32.15 9.19
N GLY A 239 43.01 31.70 8.18
CA GLY A 239 41.97 32.46 7.49
C GLY A 239 42.38 33.03 6.12
N LEU A 240 43.60 32.79 5.66
CA LEU A 240 44.06 33.03 4.30
C LEU A 240 43.95 31.73 3.47
N PRO A 241 43.28 31.76 2.31
CA PRO A 241 43.25 30.58 1.45
C PRO A 241 44.64 30.21 0.95
N ASP A 242 44.91 28.90 0.85
CA ASP A 242 46.16 28.30 0.35
C ASP A 242 46.64 28.90 -0.99
N GLU A 243 45.73 29.32 -1.87
CA GLU A 243 46.08 29.95 -3.15
C GLU A 243 46.73 31.33 -3.02
N THR A 244 46.46 32.01 -1.89
CA THR A 244 46.91 33.37 -1.59
C THR A 244 47.93 33.44 -0.47
N ASP A 245 48.11 32.35 0.26
CA ASP A 245 49.06 32.19 1.36
C ASP A 245 50.47 31.85 0.84
N GLN A 246 51.50 32.55 1.33
CA GLN A 246 52.90 32.26 1.00
C GLN A 246 53.46 31.08 1.81
N CYS A 247 52.88 30.78 2.96
CA CYS A 247 53.21 29.69 3.87
C CYS A 247 51.97 28.84 4.25
N PRO A 248 51.33 28.11 3.31
CA PRO A 248 50.04 27.40 3.53
C PRO A 248 50.01 26.25 4.58
N GLN A 249 51.04 26.12 5.39
CA GLN A 249 51.22 25.07 6.38
C GLN A 249 51.70 25.64 7.73
N GLU A 250 51.83 26.97 7.83
CA GLU A 250 52.39 27.69 8.96
C GLU A 250 51.51 28.91 9.26
N ALA A 251 50.55 28.71 10.17
CA ALA A 251 49.57 29.74 10.49
C ALA A 251 50.19 31.08 10.89
N GLU A 252 49.68 32.16 10.30
CA GLU A 252 49.94 33.54 10.66
C GLU A 252 49.57 33.85 12.13
N ASP A 253 50.33 34.73 12.79
CA ASP A 253 50.13 35.08 14.20
C ASP A 253 49.32 36.38 14.42
N PHE A 254 49.07 37.13 13.33
CA PHE A 254 48.25 38.35 13.27
C PHE A 254 48.64 39.40 14.32
N ASP A 255 49.92 39.72 14.40
CA ASP A 255 50.44 40.74 15.30
C ASP A 255 50.36 42.18 14.76
N GLY A 256 50.00 42.35 13.49
CA GLY A 256 49.84 43.62 12.80
C GLY A 256 51.00 44.01 11.89
N PHE A 257 52.01 43.15 11.74
CA PHE A 257 53.09 43.28 10.78
C PHE A 257 52.98 42.20 9.72
N ALA A 258 52.96 42.60 8.44
CA ALA A 258 52.95 41.69 7.29
C ALA A 258 51.88 40.56 7.24
N ASP A 259 50.88 40.55 8.14
CA ASP A 259 49.68 39.68 8.21
C ASP A 259 48.95 39.34 6.87
N GLU A 260 49.23 40.07 5.79
CA GLU A 260 48.60 39.90 4.47
C GLU A 260 49.26 38.80 3.63
N ASP A 261 50.42 38.26 4.03
CA ASP A 261 51.10 37.18 3.29
C ASP A 261 50.96 35.77 3.86
N GLY A 262 50.44 35.61 5.09
CA GLY A 262 50.15 34.32 5.70
C GLY A 262 51.37 33.59 6.26
N CYS A 263 52.47 34.31 6.51
CA CYS A 263 53.70 33.72 7.01
C CYS A 263 54.09 34.35 8.35
N PRO A 264 54.15 33.58 9.46
CA PRO A 264 54.60 34.13 10.72
C PRO A 264 56.05 34.61 10.62
N GLU A 265 56.31 35.82 11.11
CA GLU A 265 57.64 36.40 11.06
C GLU A 265 58.57 35.83 12.15
N GLU A 266 59.81 35.49 11.76
CA GLU A 266 60.86 35.10 12.71
C GLU A 266 61.72 36.30 13.18
N ASP A 267 61.58 37.47 12.56
CA ASP A 267 62.37 38.70 12.74
C ASP A 267 61.46 39.90 12.41
N TYR A 268 60.71 40.35 13.42
CA TYR A 268 59.61 41.32 13.29
C TYR A 268 60.09 42.70 12.83
N ASP A 269 61.30 43.14 13.20
CA ASP A 269 61.84 44.45 12.81
C ASP A 269 62.81 44.41 11.63
N GLY A 270 63.24 43.21 11.20
CA GLY A 270 64.04 42.96 10.02
C GLY A 270 65.49 43.37 10.14
N ASP A 271 66.05 43.43 11.36
CA ASP A 271 67.45 43.79 11.60
C ASP A 271 68.44 42.63 11.38
N GLY A 272 67.93 41.40 11.25
CA GLY A 272 68.68 40.17 11.04
C GLY A 272 68.98 39.36 12.31
N VAL A 273 68.47 39.75 13.47
CA VAL A 273 68.43 39.00 14.72
C VAL A 273 67.03 38.40 14.88
N PRO A 274 66.88 37.07 14.92
CA PRO A 274 65.55 36.47 15.08
C PRO A 274 64.92 36.83 16.43
N ASP A 275 63.61 37.06 16.49
CA ASP A 275 62.86 37.53 17.66
C ASP A 275 63.12 36.68 18.92
N VAL A 276 63.30 35.37 18.75
CA VAL A 276 63.61 34.44 19.84
C VAL A 276 64.99 34.68 20.50
N SER A 277 65.86 35.40 19.80
CA SER A 277 67.21 35.80 20.20
C SER A 277 67.37 37.31 20.36
N ASP A 278 66.30 38.07 20.07
CA ASP A 278 66.28 39.52 20.10
C ASP A 278 65.84 40.04 21.49
N GLU A 279 66.62 40.94 22.09
CA GLU A 279 66.25 41.59 23.36
C GLU A 279 65.20 42.72 23.16
N CYS A 280 65.06 43.23 21.93
CA CYS A 280 64.15 44.27 21.48
C CYS A 280 63.42 43.93 20.16
N PRO A 281 62.58 42.87 20.11
CA PRO A 281 61.99 42.35 18.84
C PRO A 281 61.18 43.34 17.97
N GLU A 282 60.78 44.49 18.52
CA GLU A 282 60.01 45.51 17.79
C GLU A 282 60.87 46.71 17.32
N GLU A 283 62.18 46.73 17.62
CA GLU A 283 63.06 47.88 17.42
C GLU A 283 64.37 47.48 16.73
N ALA A 284 64.43 47.69 15.40
CA ALA A 284 65.59 47.29 14.61
C ALA A 284 66.93 47.85 15.10
N GLU A 285 67.93 46.97 15.20
CA GLU A 285 69.30 47.29 15.56
C GLU A 285 69.98 48.28 14.59
N ASP A 286 70.83 49.15 15.13
CA ASP A 286 71.47 50.23 14.37
C ASP A 286 72.80 49.83 13.68
N ALA A 287 73.30 48.63 14.01
CA ALA A 287 74.50 47.99 13.49
C ALA A 287 75.75 48.90 13.49
N ASP A 288 75.96 49.66 14.57
CA ASP A 288 77.07 50.62 14.70
C ASP A 288 78.46 49.99 14.99
N GLY A 289 78.49 48.67 15.23
CA GLY A 289 79.69 47.91 15.59
C GLY A 289 79.85 47.67 17.09
N PHE A 290 78.82 47.95 17.90
CA PHE A 290 78.78 47.74 19.33
C PHE A 290 77.54 46.91 19.65
N GLN A 291 77.73 45.77 20.31
CA GLN A 291 76.62 44.93 20.78
C GLN A 291 75.58 44.47 19.74
N ASP A 292 75.83 44.65 18.43
CA ASP A 292 75.06 44.18 17.26
C ASP A 292 74.51 42.72 17.22
N ALA A 293 74.65 41.93 18.27
CA ALA A 293 74.10 40.58 18.38
C ALA A 293 72.99 40.46 19.44
N ASP A 294 72.62 41.55 20.13
CA ASP A 294 71.51 41.56 21.08
C ASP A 294 70.19 42.11 20.51
N GLY A 295 70.20 42.67 19.28
CA GLY A 295 68.99 43.12 18.58
C GLY A 295 68.42 44.46 19.09
N CYS A 296 69.17 45.19 19.93
CA CYS A 296 68.66 46.40 20.57
C CYS A 296 69.41 47.67 20.16
N PRO A 297 68.74 48.68 19.57
CA PRO A 297 69.37 49.94 19.22
C PRO A 297 69.87 50.67 20.47
N GLU A 298 71.14 51.07 20.46
CA GLU A 298 71.67 51.83 21.58
C GLU A 298 71.40 53.32 21.52
N GLU A 299 71.04 53.89 22.66
CA GLU A 299 71.03 55.34 22.80
C GLU A 299 72.44 55.90 22.51
N GLU A 300 72.54 56.83 21.54
CA GLU A 300 73.74 57.62 21.21
C GLU A 300 74.36 58.29 22.46
N GLY A 301 75.13 57.54 23.24
CA GLY A 301 75.51 57.99 24.58
C GLY A 301 76.39 57.04 25.39
N GLY A 302 76.47 55.76 25.02
CA GLY A 302 77.25 54.71 25.69
C GLY A 302 78.78 54.83 25.64
N ARG A 303 79.37 55.99 25.32
CA ARG A 303 80.83 56.18 25.43
C ARG A 303 81.28 56.18 26.89
N THR A 304 81.70 55.00 27.35
CA THR A 304 82.54 54.73 28.52
C THR A 304 83.07 55.99 29.23
N ARG A 305 82.51 56.31 30.41
CA ARG A 305 83.15 57.24 31.34
C ARG A 305 84.49 56.64 31.78
N ARG A 306 85.56 57.06 31.11
CA ARG A 306 86.96 56.89 31.55
C ARG A 306 87.04 57.18 33.05
N HIS A 307 87.38 56.15 33.81
CA HIS A 307 87.65 56.22 35.23
C HIS A 307 88.90 57.09 35.47
N GLN A 308 88.73 58.41 35.60
CA GLN A 308 89.75 59.27 36.21
C GLN A 308 89.77 58.99 37.72
N ARG A 309 90.64 58.07 38.14
CA ARG A 309 91.10 58.05 39.53
C ARG A 309 92.09 59.20 39.72
N GLY A 310 91.64 60.23 40.42
CA GLY A 310 92.51 61.27 40.98
C GLY A 310 93.09 60.82 42.32
N ARG A 311 94.43 60.86 42.41
CA ARG A 311 95.28 61.46 43.46
C ARG A 311 96.64 60.78 43.49
#